data_AF-A0AAU5PX37-F1
#
_entry.id   AF-A0AAU5PX37-F1
#
_cell.length_a   1.000
_cell.length_b   1.000
_cell.length_c   1.000
_cell.angle_alpha   90.00
_cell.angle_beta   90.00
_cell.angle_gamma   90.00
#
_symmetry.space_group_name_H-M   'P 1'
#
loop_
_entity.id
_entity.type
_entity.pdbx_description
1 polymer ?
#
loop_
_entity_poly.entity_id
_entity_poly.type
_entity_poly.pdbx_seq_one_letter_code
_entity_poly.pdbx_strand_id
1 'polypeptide(L)'
;MRWRRDFLRRALAREHEGLFAWRRDPSRRALVKECERLLADLPIPSPFSVEALVRNMEEALGRQIRLIPMDDRDGGLGTACGLRVKAPGFTLILYRRRSSRNQTVHIILHELSHEWLDHGTSLTDEQVKKYVPKRIREEVLRRFPGALVQGRVDFDSLEEKQAELSASLIKRLGRRLSVTGDDMVSLLEHSLAHPVAPPRRRPNR
;
A
#
# COMPACT_ATOMS: atom_id res chain seq x y z
N MET A 1 12.99 -2.11 15.71
CA MET A 1 12.90 -3.58 15.90
C MET A 1 11.62 -4.09 16.58
N ARG A 2 10.89 -3.29 17.40
CA ARG A 2 9.60 -3.68 18.00
C ARG A 2 8.45 -3.81 16.98
N TRP A 3 8.36 -2.85 16.07
CA TRP A 3 7.34 -2.80 15.01
C TRP A 3 7.33 -4.03 14.07
N ARG A 4 8.51 -4.57 13.70
CA ARG A 4 8.63 -5.80 12.88
C ARG A 4 8.05 -7.05 13.56
N ARG A 5 8.20 -7.19 14.90
CA ARG A 5 7.64 -8.34 15.64
C ARG A 5 6.13 -8.23 15.81
N ASP A 6 5.62 -7.03 15.99
CA ASP A 6 4.18 -6.77 16.09
C ASP A 6 3.48 -6.92 14.73
N PHE A 7 4.14 -6.49 13.64
CA PHE A 7 3.71 -6.71 12.26
C PHE A 7 3.59 -8.20 11.92
N LEU A 8 4.62 -9.01 12.17
CA LEU A 8 4.58 -10.46 11.89
C LEU A 8 3.50 -11.19 12.70
N ARG A 9 3.29 -10.82 13.97
CA ARG A 9 2.20 -11.38 14.79
C ARG A 9 0.82 -11.00 14.26
N ARG A 10 0.64 -9.76 13.80
CA ARG A 10 -0.64 -9.29 13.25
C ARG A 10 -0.89 -9.76 11.82
N ALA A 11 0.14 -9.95 11.01
CA ALA A 11 0.03 -10.57 9.68
C ALA A 11 -0.48 -12.01 9.79
N LEU A 12 0.08 -12.80 10.72
CA LEU A 12 -0.42 -14.15 11.02
C LEU A 12 -1.85 -14.14 11.60
N ALA A 13 -2.25 -13.10 12.34
CA ALA A 13 -3.63 -12.95 12.80
C ALA A 13 -4.62 -12.60 11.66
N ARG A 14 -4.16 -11.89 10.61
CA ARG A 14 -4.98 -11.56 9.43
C ARG A 14 -5.34 -12.80 8.60
N GLU A 15 -4.45 -13.79 8.54
CA GLU A 15 -4.71 -15.10 7.89
C GLU A 15 -5.93 -15.81 8.51
N HIS A 16 -6.22 -15.59 9.79
CA HIS A 16 -7.28 -16.27 10.52
C HIS A 16 -8.63 -15.51 10.57
N GLU A 17 -8.63 -14.18 10.42
CA GLU A 17 -9.85 -13.34 10.52
C GLU A 17 -10.46 -12.97 9.15
N GLY A 18 -9.68 -12.95 8.08
CA GLY A 18 -10.07 -12.35 6.78
C GLY A 18 -11.09 -13.14 5.95
N LEU A 19 -11.21 -14.46 6.15
CA LEU A 19 -12.02 -15.30 5.27
C LEU A 19 -13.51 -15.41 5.66
N PHE A 20 -13.92 -14.92 6.84
CA PHE A 20 -15.26 -15.24 7.39
C PHE A 20 -16.14 -14.06 7.87
N ALA A 21 -15.71 -12.80 7.79
CA ALA A 21 -16.35 -11.74 8.58
C ALA A 21 -17.61 -11.07 7.97
N TRP A 22 -17.83 -11.12 6.65
CA TRP A 22 -18.94 -10.38 6.02
C TRP A 22 -19.88 -11.29 5.22
N ARG A 23 -21.05 -11.59 5.79
CA ARG A 23 -22.16 -12.29 5.09
C ARG A 23 -23.00 -11.36 4.18
N ARG A 24 -22.79 -10.04 4.26
CA ARG A 24 -23.40 -8.97 3.45
C ARG A 24 -22.37 -7.85 3.20
N ASP A 25 -22.56 -7.07 2.14
CA ASP A 25 -21.68 -5.95 1.78
C ASP A 25 -21.59 -4.93 2.95
N PRO A 26 -20.39 -4.63 3.49
CA PRO A 26 -20.25 -3.71 4.60
C PRO A 26 -20.71 -2.30 4.23
N SER A 27 -21.32 -1.59 5.19
CA SER A 27 -21.55 -0.16 5.02
C SER A 27 -20.22 0.58 4.76
N ARG A 28 -20.27 1.67 4.01
CA ARG A 28 -19.08 2.50 3.72
C ARG A 28 -18.31 2.88 4.99
N ARG A 29 -19.00 3.22 6.08
CA ARG A 29 -18.37 3.60 7.35
C ARG A 29 -17.63 2.42 8.00
N ALA A 30 -18.22 1.22 7.96
CA ALA A 30 -17.57 0.01 8.46
C ALA A 30 -16.32 -0.33 7.64
N LEU A 31 -16.42 -0.24 6.31
CA LEU A 31 -15.28 -0.48 5.42
C LEU A 31 -14.12 0.51 5.64
N VAL A 32 -14.43 1.80 5.85
CA VAL A 32 -13.42 2.81 6.22
C VAL A 32 -12.70 2.43 7.51
N LYS A 33 -13.45 2.12 8.56
CA LYS A 33 -12.88 1.76 9.87
C LYS A 33 -12.00 0.51 9.78
N GLU A 34 -12.42 -0.46 8.98
CA GLU A 34 -11.65 -1.68 8.76
C GLU A 34 -10.37 -1.42 7.98
N CYS A 35 -10.42 -0.61 6.91
CA CYS A 35 -9.21 -0.22 6.19
C CYS A 35 -8.24 0.58 7.08
N GLU A 36 -8.76 1.49 7.92
CA GLU A 36 -7.93 2.21 8.90
C GLU A 36 -7.24 1.24 9.88
N ARG A 37 -7.93 0.19 10.34
CA ARG A 37 -7.35 -0.87 11.19
C ARG A 37 -6.26 -1.66 10.45
N LEU A 38 -6.53 -2.08 9.21
CA LEU A 38 -5.61 -2.85 8.39
C LEU A 38 -4.35 -2.06 7.99
N LEU A 39 -4.49 -0.75 7.84
CA LEU A 39 -3.39 0.17 7.51
C LEU A 39 -2.68 0.74 8.74
N ALA A 40 -3.11 0.40 9.97
CA ALA A 40 -2.53 0.97 11.19
C ALA A 40 -1.01 0.74 11.30
N ASP A 41 -0.54 -0.39 10.77
CA ASP A 41 0.88 -0.73 10.73
C ASP A 41 1.53 -0.43 9.38
N LEU A 42 0.89 0.26 8.43
CA LEU A 42 1.56 0.61 7.18
C LEU A 42 2.61 1.70 7.46
N PRO A 43 3.89 1.53 7.09
CA PRO A 43 4.94 2.49 7.41
C PRO A 43 4.92 3.68 6.45
N ILE A 44 3.93 4.57 6.60
CA ILE A 44 3.77 5.73 5.73
C ILE A 44 4.93 6.72 5.96
N PRO A 45 5.70 7.06 4.92
CA PRO A 45 6.83 7.98 5.05
C PRO A 45 6.36 9.42 5.26
N SER A 46 7.19 10.20 5.95
CA SER A 46 7.12 11.66 6.01
C SER A 46 8.49 12.26 5.69
N PRO A 47 8.63 13.13 4.68
CA PRO A 47 7.59 13.53 3.72
C PRO A 47 7.14 12.35 2.84
N PHE A 48 5.90 12.41 2.35
CA PHE A 48 5.35 11.32 1.55
C PHE A 48 5.94 11.25 0.13
N SER A 49 6.48 10.08 -0.23
CA SER A 49 6.72 9.68 -1.62
C SER A 49 6.38 8.20 -1.81
N VAL A 50 6.04 7.81 -3.03
CA VAL A 50 5.75 6.40 -3.37
C VAL A 50 7.02 5.56 -3.18
N GLU A 51 8.17 6.07 -3.57
CA GLU A 51 9.46 5.39 -3.47
C GLU A 51 9.86 5.16 -2.02
N ALA A 52 9.63 6.13 -1.13
CA ALA A 52 9.86 5.97 0.30
C ALA A 52 8.89 4.94 0.93
N LEU A 53 7.62 4.95 0.51
CA LEU A 53 6.64 3.98 0.98
C LEU A 53 7.03 2.55 0.56
N VAL A 54 7.46 2.39 -0.70
CA VAL A 54 7.97 1.11 -1.22
C VAL A 54 9.13 0.61 -0.38
N ARG A 55 10.17 1.43 -0.15
CA ARG A 55 11.32 1.02 0.68
C ARG A 55 10.89 0.57 2.08
N ASN A 56 10.02 1.35 2.72
CA ASN A 56 9.53 0.99 4.05
C ASN A 56 8.73 -0.32 4.03
N MET A 57 7.93 -0.56 3.00
CA MET A 57 7.21 -1.83 2.82
C MET A 57 8.17 -3.00 2.57
N GLU A 58 9.22 -2.82 1.77
CA GLU A 58 10.24 -3.86 1.52
C GLU A 58 10.93 -4.27 2.83
N GLU A 59 11.29 -3.29 3.67
CA GLU A 59 11.85 -3.53 4.99
C GLU A 59 10.87 -4.25 5.92
N ALA A 60 9.58 -3.94 5.84
CA ALA A 60 8.54 -4.56 6.65
C ALA A 60 8.26 -6.01 6.25
N LEU A 61 8.13 -6.24 4.94
CA LEU A 61 7.74 -7.52 4.35
C LEU A 61 8.94 -8.47 4.16
N GLY A 62 10.17 -7.95 4.20
CA GLY A 62 11.38 -8.74 3.95
C GLY A 62 11.50 -9.21 2.50
N ARG A 63 10.91 -8.48 1.55
CA ARG A 63 10.97 -8.76 0.11
C ARG A 63 11.07 -7.48 -0.70
N GLN A 64 11.71 -7.54 -1.86
CA GLN A 64 11.77 -6.39 -2.75
C GLN A 64 10.44 -6.16 -3.46
N ILE A 65 10.14 -4.92 -3.83
CA ILE A 65 8.95 -4.53 -4.59
C ILE A 65 9.42 -3.73 -5.80
N ARG A 66 9.09 -4.21 -7.00
CA ARG A 66 9.48 -3.57 -8.26
C ARG A 66 8.24 -3.06 -8.98
N LEU A 67 8.12 -1.75 -9.05
CA LEU A 67 7.05 -1.08 -9.81
C LEU A 67 7.40 -1.06 -11.30
N ILE A 68 6.56 -1.65 -12.14
CA ILE A 68 6.75 -1.74 -13.58
C ILE A 68 5.58 -1.02 -14.27
N PRO A 69 5.79 0.13 -14.92
CA PRO A 69 4.74 0.78 -15.68
C PRO A 69 4.41 -0.05 -16.92
N MET A 70 3.11 -0.16 -17.22
CA MET A 70 2.59 -0.76 -18.44
C MET A 70 1.94 0.33 -19.30
N ASP A 71 2.33 0.39 -20.56
CA ASP A 71 1.69 1.25 -21.56
C ASP A 71 0.57 0.47 -22.27
N ASP A 72 -0.55 1.13 -22.53
CA ASP A 72 -1.72 0.48 -23.16
C ASP A 72 -1.43 -0.05 -24.58
N ARG A 73 -0.32 0.38 -25.20
CA ARG A 73 0.14 -0.07 -26.52
C ARG A 73 0.75 -1.48 -26.54
N ASP A 74 1.11 -2.04 -25.38
CA ASP A 74 1.79 -3.35 -25.27
C ASP A 74 0.83 -4.56 -25.18
N GLY A 75 -0.44 -4.38 -25.55
CA GLY A 75 -1.51 -5.33 -25.22
C GLY A 75 -2.09 -5.13 -23.80
N GLY A 76 -1.52 -4.20 -23.03
CA GLY A 76 -2.07 -3.62 -21.79
C GLY A 76 -2.40 -4.61 -20.67
N LEU A 77 -3.01 -4.11 -19.61
CA LEU A 77 -3.58 -4.92 -18.52
C LEU A 77 -5.04 -5.34 -18.81
N GLY A 78 -5.48 -5.23 -20.07
CA GLY A 78 -6.90 -5.34 -20.43
C GLY A 78 -7.74 -4.34 -19.62
N THR A 79 -8.72 -4.81 -18.86
CA THR A 79 -9.52 -3.97 -17.95
C THR A 79 -8.88 -3.76 -16.58
N ALA A 80 -7.82 -4.50 -16.22
CA ALA A 80 -7.21 -4.40 -14.90
C ALA A 80 -6.43 -3.10 -14.71
N CYS A 81 -6.44 -2.59 -13.47
CA CYS A 81 -5.65 -1.43 -13.08
C CYS A 81 -4.17 -1.79 -12.86
N GLY A 82 -3.91 -3.04 -12.46
CA GLY A 82 -2.57 -3.59 -12.24
C GLY A 82 -2.56 -5.13 -12.17
N LEU A 83 -1.37 -5.68 -12.00
CA LEU A 83 -1.10 -7.11 -11.82
C LEU A 83 0.09 -7.29 -10.87
N ARG A 84 0.12 -8.36 -10.06
CA ARG A 84 1.23 -8.61 -9.14
C ARG A 84 1.83 -10.00 -9.33
N VAL A 85 3.13 -10.07 -9.57
CA VAL A 85 3.84 -11.36 -9.67
C VAL A 85 4.73 -11.55 -8.46
N LYS A 86 4.42 -12.54 -7.63
CA LYS A 86 5.22 -12.88 -6.46
C LYS A 86 6.23 -13.95 -6.84
N ALA A 87 7.50 -13.66 -6.63
CA ALA A 87 8.59 -14.59 -6.77
C ALA A 87 9.32 -14.73 -5.43
N PRO A 88 10.19 -15.75 -5.27
CA PRO A 88 11.04 -15.83 -4.08
C PRO A 88 11.85 -14.55 -3.89
N GLY A 89 11.60 -13.84 -2.80
CA GLY A 89 12.33 -12.64 -2.40
C GLY A 89 11.88 -11.31 -3.03
N PHE A 90 10.95 -11.31 -3.99
CA PHE A 90 10.43 -10.05 -4.55
C PHE A 90 9.02 -10.15 -5.14
N THR A 91 8.34 -9.02 -5.22
CA THR A 91 7.06 -8.83 -5.89
C THR A 91 7.22 -7.83 -7.03
N LEU A 92 6.80 -8.21 -8.24
CA LEU A 92 6.60 -7.27 -9.34
C LEU A 92 5.20 -6.70 -9.26
N ILE A 93 5.07 -5.38 -9.28
CA ILE A 93 3.79 -4.69 -9.35
C ILE A 93 3.73 -3.99 -10.70
N LEU A 94 2.94 -4.55 -11.60
CA LEU A 94 2.68 -3.98 -12.91
C LEU A 94 1.49 -3.04 -12.79
N TYR A 95 1.61 -1.82 -13.27
CA TYR A 95 0.55 -0.81 -13.13
C TYR A 95 0.32 -0.03 -14.41
N ARG A 96 -0.94 0.29 -14.68
CA ARG A 96 -1.32 1.15 -15.81
C ARG A 96 -0.96 2.60 -15.52
N ARG A 97 -0.26 3.25 -16.44
CA ARG A 97 -0.09 4.71 -16.42
C ARG A 97 -1.41 5.40 -16.78
N ARG A 98 -1.71 6.51 -16.11
CA ARG A 98 -2.87 7.37 -16.42
C ARG A 98 -2.40 8.75 -16.84
N SER A 99 -3.30 9.50 -17.47
CA SER A 99 -3.00 10.82 -18.01
C SER A 99 -2.44 11.80 -16.97
N SER A 100 -2.88 11.71 -15.71
CA SER A 100 -2.32 12.53 -14.63
C SER A 100 -1.39 11.74 -13.70
N ARG A 101 -0.40 12.44 -13.14
CA ARG A 101 0.49 11.92 -12.09
C ARG A 101 -0.31 11.45 -10.87
N ASN A 102 -1.32 12.20 -10.43
CA ASN A 102 -2.12 11.84 -9.26
C ASN A 102 -2.95 10.56 -9.47
N GLN A 103 -3.51 10.36 -10.67
CA GLN A 103 -4.20 9.10 -11.01
C GLN A 103 -3.22 7.93 -11.11
N THR A 104 -2.03 8.13 -11.69
CA THR A 104 -0.99 7.08 -11.75
C THR A 104 -0.53 6.69 -10.34
N VAL A 105 -0.28 7.66 -9.47
CA VAL A 105 0.04 7.41 -8.05
C VAL A 105 -1.12 6.68 -7.35
N HIS A 106 -2.38 6.99 -7.70
CA HIS A 106 -3.53 6.26 -7.15
C HIS A 106 -3.46 4.76 -7.45
N ILE A 107 -3.25 4.42 -8.72
CA ILE A 107 -3.14 3.04 -9.16
C ILE A 107 -1.97 2.35 -8.45
N ILE A 108 -0.82 3.00 -8.34
CA ILE A 108 0.31 2.41 -7.61
C ILE A 108 -0.05 2.12 -6.15
N LEU A 109 -0.72 3.06 -5.46
CA LEU A 109 -1.13 2.86 -4.07
C LEU A 109 -2.23 1.81 -3.90
N HIS A 110 -3.09 1.66 -4.90
CA HIS A 110 -4.08 0.58 -4.98
C HIS A 110 -3.34 -0.78 -5.02
N GLU A 111 -2.38 -0.94 -5.93
CA GLU A 111 -1.61 -2.19 -6.03
C GLU A 111 -0.74 -2.45 -4.80
N LEU A 112 -0.14 -1.42 -4.20
CA LEU A 112 0.61 -1.55 -2.94
C LEU A 112 -0.31 -1.93 -1.77
N SER A 113 -1.57 -1.49 -1.79
CA SER A 113 -2.55 -1.92 -0.78
C SER A 113 -2.81 -3.41 -0.90
N HIS A 114 -2.93 -3.95 -2.10
CA HIS A 114 -3.02 -5.40 -2.26
C HIS A 114 -1.78 -6.14 -1.76
N GLU A 115 -0.58 -5.59 -1.99
CA GLU A 115 0.66 -6.21 -1.49
C GLU A 115 0.74 -6.20 0.03
N TRP A 116 0.36 -5.09 0.65
CA TRP A 116 0.38 -4.95 2.10
C TRP A 116 -0.66 -5.83 2.80
N LEU A 117 -1.85 -5.96 2.20
CA LEU A 117 -2.96 -6.71 2.76
C LEU A 117 -2.96 -8.18 2.34
N ASP A 118 -1.98 -8.60 1.54
CA ASP A 118 -1.88 -9.92 0.93
C ASP A 118 -3.17 -10.38 0.23
N HIS A 119 -3.86 -9.43 -0.42
CA HIS A 119 -5.07 -9.74 -1.15
C HIS A 119 -4.77 -10.62 -2.39
N GLY A 120 -5.78 -11.27 -2.94
CA GLY A 120 -5.73 -11.92 -4.25
C GLY A 120 -5.38 -13.41 -4.19
N THR A 121 -5.83 -14.14 -5.20
CA THR A 121 -5.62 -15.58 -5.34
C THR A 121 -4.52 -15.87 -6.36
N SER A 122 -3.88 -17.02 -6.22
CA SER A 122 -3.00 -17.55 -7.26
C SER A 122 -3.83 -17.80 -8.53
N LEU A 123 -3.38 -17.25 -9.65
CA LEU A 123 -4.02 -17.49 -10.94
C LEU A 123 -3.68 -18.89 -11.46
N THR A 124 -4.64 -19.57 -12.09
CA THR A 124 -4.36 -20.79 -12.87
C THR A 124 -3.55 -20.44 -14.12
N ASP A 125 -2.87 -21.42 -14.73
CA ASP A 125 -2.09 -21.20 -15.97
C ASP A 125 -2.93 -20.58 -17.10
N GLU A 126 -4.21 -20.94 -17.21
CA GLU A 126 -5.15 -20.36 -18.17
C GLU A 126 -5.42 -18.88 -17.86
N GLN A 127 -5.63 -18.55 -16.59
CA GLN A 127 -5.82 -17.17 -16.15
C GLN A 127 -4.55 -16.35 -16.34
N VAL A 128 -3.38 -16.92 -16.07
CA VAL A 128 -2.09 -16.27 -16.33
C VAL A 128 -1.93 -16.00 -17.83
N LYS A 129 -2.24 -16.96 -18.70
CA LYS A 129 -2.22 -16.76 -20.17
C LYS A 129 -3.21 -15.71 -20.64
N LYS A 130 -4.36 -15.58 -19.97
CA LYS A 130 -5.44 -14.66 -20.33
C LYS A 130 -5.19 -13.22 -19.87
N TYR A 131 -4.68 -13.03 -18.65
CA TYR A 131 -4.61 -11.73 -17.99
C TYR A 131 -3.20 -11.14 -17.93
N VAL A 132 -2.15 -11.96 -18.08
CA VAL A 132 -0.76 -11.50 -18.09
C VAL A 132 -0.27 -11.34 -19.53
N PRO A 133 0.22 -10.15 -19.92
CA PRO A 133 0.80 -9.96 -21.25
C PRO A 133 1.87 -11.00 -21.55
N LYS A 134 1.82 -11.58 -22.76
CA LYS A 134 2.72 -12.67 -23.18
C LYS A 134 4.20 -12.35 -22.90
N ARG A 135 4.64 -11.14 -23.22
CA ARG A 135 6.02 -10.69 -22.97
C ARG A 135 6.40 -10.74 -21.49
N ILE A 136 5.52 -10.25 -20.60
CA ILE A 136 5.74 -10.27 -19.15
C ILE A 136 5.75 -11.71 -18.65
N ARG A 137 4.77 -12.53 -19.07
CA ARG A 137 4.70 -13.95 -18.72
C ARG A 137 5.97 -14.68 -19.14
N GLU A 138 6.44 -14.49 -20.36
CA GLU A 138 7.66 -15.12 -20.87
C GLU A 138 8.91 -14.64 -20.14
N GLU A 139 9.06 -13.34 -19.90
CA GLU A 139 10.24 -12.80 -19.23
C GLU A 139 10.30 -13.22 -17.76
N VAL A 140 9.17 -13.16 -17.06
CA VAL A 140 9.06 -13.51 -15.64
C VAL A 140 9.18 -15.01 -15.44
N LEU A 141 8.43 -15.84 -16.19
CA LEU A 141 8.53 -17.31 -16.05
C LEU A 141 9.89 -17.85 -16.52
N ARG A 142 10.51 -17.24 -17.54
CA ARG A 142 11.87 -17.62 -17.97
C ARG A 142 12.90 -17.34 -16.88
N ARG A 143 12.80 -16.20 -16.20
CA ARG A 143 13.79 -15.79 -15.18
C ARG A 143 13.48 -16.35 -13.79
N PHE A 144 12.22 -16.69 -13.54
CA PHE A 144 11.72 -17.20 -12.27
C PHE A 144 10.71 -18.33 -12.50
N PRO A 145 11.17 -19.56 -12.80
CA PRO A 145 10.31 -20.70 -13.16
C PRO A 145 9.33 -21.15 -12.06
N GLY A 146 9.54 -20.70 -10.81
CA GLY A 146 8.66 -20.98 -9.67
C GLY A 146 7.91 -19.74 -9.14
N ALA A 147 7.82 -18.67 -9.92
CA ALA A 147 7.05 -17.49 -9.51
C ALA A 147 5.55 -17.79 -9.49
N LEU A 148 4.88 -17.39 -8.41
CA LEU A 148 3.43 -17.39 -8.30
C LEU A 148 2.89 -16.10 -8.91
N VAL A 149 2.16 -16.24 -10.00
CA VAL A 149 1.45 -15.11 -10.60
C VAL A 149 0.14 -14.93 -9.85
N GLN A 150 -0.01 -13.79 -9.19
CA GLN A 150 -1.25 -13.39 -8.56
C GLN A 150 -1.92 -12.31 -9.39
N GLY A 151 -3.22 -12.41 -9.55
CA GLY A 151 -3.96 -11.45 -10.33
C GLY A 151 -5.42 -11.59 -10.03
N ARG A 152 -6.18 -10.60 -10.46
CA ARG A 152 -7.59 -10.50 -10.10
C ARG A 152 -8.44 -10.77 -11.31
N VAL A 153 -9.52 -11.49 -11.06
CA VAL A 153 -10.54 -11.82 -12.06
C VAL A 153 -11.88 -11.16 -11.70
N ASP A 154 -12.04 -10.68 -10.47
CA ASP A 154 -13.28 -10.08 -9.97
C ASP A 154 -13.06 -8.66 -9.41
N PHE A 155 -13.54 -7.68 -10.17
CA PHE A 155 -13.40 -6.24 -9.89
C PHE A 155 -14.40 -5.73 -8.83
N ASP A 156 -15.42 -6.51 -8.45
CA ASP A 156 -16.43 -6.10 -7.46
C ASP A 156 -16.21 -6.69 -6.06
N SER A 157 -15.08 -7.39 -5.87
CA SER A 157 -14.76 -8.06 -4.60
C SER A 157 -14.53 -7.09 -3.43
N LEU A 158 -14.73 -7.59 -2.20
CA LEU A 158 -14.42 -6.82 -0.99
C LEU A 158 -12.96 -6.34 -0.96
N GLU A 159 -12.05 -7.18 -1.44
CA GLU A 159 -10.62 -6.85 -1.52
C GLU A 159 -10.34 -5.64 -2.44
N GLU A 160 -11.08 -5.51 -3.55
CA GLU A 160 -11.00 -4.34 -4.46
C GLU A 160 -11.49 -3.08 -3.76
N LYS A 161 -12.64 -3.17 -3.07
CA LYS A 161 -13.19 -2.06 -2.29
C LYS A 161 -12.22 -1.63 -1.19
N GLN A 162 -11.59 -2.59 -0.52
CA GLN A 162 -10.57 -2.34 0.50
C GLN A 162 -9.32 -1.68 -0.09
N ALA A 163 -8.81 -2.14 -1.23
CA ALA A 163 -7.62 -1.55 -1.85
C ALA A 163 -7.87 -0.16 -2.40
N GLU A 164 -9.02 0.07 -3.03
CA GLU A 164 -9.41 1.39 -3.53
C GLU A 164 -9.55 2.42 -2.39
N LEU A 165 -10.18 2.00 -1.29
CA LEU A 165 -10.30 2.85 -0.11
C LEU A 165 -8.94 3.05 0.58
N SER A 166 -8.11 2.02 0.63
CA SER A 166 -6.77 2.08 1.21
C SER A 166 -5.88 3.05 0.45
N ALA A 167 -5.88 3.02 -0.89
CA ALA A 167 -5.15 3.99 -1.71
C ALA A 167 -5.53 5.44 -1.37
N SER A 168 -6.83 5.69 -1.19
CA SER A 168 -7.35 7.00 -0.79
C SER A 168 -6.90 7.41 0.62
N LEU A 169 -6.93 6.48 1.58
CA LEU A 169 -6.49 6.71 2.96
C LEU A 169 -4.99 6.97 3.05
N ILE A 170 -4.16 6.22 2.33
CA ILE A 170 -2.70 6.40 2.29
C ILE A 170 -2.36 7.81 1.79
N LYS A 171 -3.00 8.28 0.71
CA LYS A 171 -2.80 9.65 0.22
C LYS A 171 -3.17 10.70 1.26
N ARG A 172 -4.27 10.49 1.99
CA ARG A 172 -4.72 11.41 3.05
C ARG A 172 -3.73 11.43 4.22
N LEU A 173 -3.25 10.27 4.64
CA LEU A 173 -2.25 10.14 5.72
C LEU A 173 -0.92 10.75 5.32
N GLY A 174 -0.42 10.46 4.11
CA GLY A 174 0.81 11.05 3.58
C GLY A 174 0.76 12.58 3.55
N ARG A 175 -0.35 13.17 3.08
CA ARG A 175 -0.52 14.64 3.11
C ARG A 175 -0.51 15.21 4.53
N ARG A 176 -1.20 14.58 5.47
CA ARG A 176 -1.23 15.04 6.87
C ARG A 176 0.15 15.01 7.51
N LEU A 177 0.91 13.93 7.29
CA LEU A 177 2.25 13.76 7.84
C LEU A 177 3.26 14.74 7.23
N SER A 178 3.16 15.02 5.92
CA SER A 178 3.99 16.05 5.28
C SER A 178 3.75 17.45 5.87
N VAL A 179 2.48 17.81 6.14
CA VAL A 179 2.15 19.12 6.74
C VAL A 179 2.65 19.22 8.19
N THR A 180 2.47 18.16 9.00
CA THR A 180 2.95 18.17 10.39
C THR A 180 4.49 18.20 10.51
N GLY A 181 5.22 17.62 9.54
CA GLY A 181 6.68 17.68 9.51
C GLY A 181 7.21 19.10 9.34
N ASP A 182 6.60 19.88 8.44
CA ASP A 182 6.94 21.29 8.20
C ASP A 182 6.44 22.22 9.32
N ASP A 183 5.26 21.93 9.89
CA ASP A 183 4.71 22.69 11.01
C ASP A 183 5.55 22.52 12.29
N MET A 184 6.13 21.34 12.54
CA MET A 184 6.98 21.09 13.70
C MET A 184 8.29 21.89 13.66
N VAL A 185 8.87 22.07 12.47
CA VAL A 185 10.04 22.96 12.27
C VAL A 185 9.65 24.41 12.51
N SER A 186 8.50 24.83 11.99
CA SER A 186 7.96 26.19 12.20
C SER A 186 7.62 26.46 13.67
N LEU A 187 7.09 25.47 14.41
CA LEU A 187 6.82 25.53 15.85
C LEU A 187 8.11 25.66 16.69
N LEU A 188 9.18 24.97 16.29
CA LEU A 188 10.48 25.08 16.94
C LEU A 188 11.13 26.44 16.66
N GLU A 189 11.06 26.94 15.43
CA GLU A 189 11.53 28.29 15.08
C GLU A 189 10.76 29.37 15.86
N HIS A 190 9.44 29.23 15.99
CA HIS A 190 8.62 30.16 16.76
C HIS A 190 8.91 30.07 18.28
N SER A 191 9.21 28.88 18.81
CA SER A 191 9.57 28.68 20.22
C SER A 191 10.98 29.18 20.55
N LEU A 192 11.91 29.14 19.60
CA LEU A 192 13.26 29.67 19.76
C LEU A 192 13.30 31.19 19.58
N ALA A 193 12.45 31.72 18.70
CA ALA A 193 12.30 33.16 18.52
C ALA A 193 11.64 33.84 19.74
N HIS A 194 10.79 33.14 20.50
CA HIS A 194 10.06 33.68 21.65
C HIS A 194 10.24 32.77 22.88
N PRO A 195 11.31 32.97 23.68
CA PRO A 195 11.52 32.19 24.89
C PRO A 195 10.35 32.41 25.85
N VAL A 196 9.66 31.32 26.20
CA VAL A 196 8.58 31.34 27.19
C VAL A 196 9.19 31.70 28.54
N ALA A 197 8.78 32.85 29.10
CA ALA A 197 9.29 33.33 30.37
C ALA A 197 8.99 32.31 31.49
N PRO A 198 9.95 32.09 32.43
CA PRO A 198 9.77 31.10 33.48
C PRO A 198 8.64 31.50 34.44
N PRO A 199 8.00 30.54 35.12
CA PRO A 199 6.87 30.83 36.00
C PRO A 199 7.34 31.72 37.16
N ARG A 200 6.67 32.85 37.37
CA ARG A 200 6.90 33.71 38.54
C ARG A 200 6.57 32.93 39.81
N ARG A 201 7.59 32.69 40.65
CA ARG A 201 7.42 32.15 42.01
C ARG A 201 6.49 33.08 42.79
N ARG A 202 5.41 32.53 43.36
CA ARG A 202 4.55 33.25 44.31
C ARG A 202 5.32 33.48 45.62
N PRO A 203 5.24 34.68 46.24
CA PRO A 203 5.78 34.88 47.57
C PRO A 203 4.86 34.22 48.61
N ASN A 204 5.48 33.54 49.56
CA ASN A 204 4.85 32.88 50.69
C ASN A 204 4.19 33.91 51.62
N ARG A 205 2.89 33.77 51.88
CA ARG A 205 2.19 34.26 53.08
C ARG A 205 1.06 33.30 53.40
#